data_AF-A0A383DZ20-F1
#
_entry.id   AF-A0A383DZ20-F1
#
_cell.length_a   1.000
_cell.length_b   1.000
_cell.length_c   1.000
_cell.angle_alpha   90.00
_cell.angle_beta   90.00
_cell.angle_gamma   90.00
#
_symmetry.space_group_name_H-M   'P 1'
#
loop_
_entity.id
_entity.type
_entity.pdbx_description
1 polymer ?
#
loop_
_entity_poly.entity_id
_entity_poly.type
_entity_poly.pdbx_seq_one_letter_code
_entity_poly.pdbx_strand_id
1 'polypeptide(L)'
;EGKLYQGTVVTIKDFGCFVEFLPGRDGLVHVSELAQSRVKNVEDIVQMGDKIWVKCLGVDERGKVRLSRKAAIADRDAEESSEPVEA
;
A
#
# COMPACT_ATOMS: atom_id res chain seq x y z
N GLU A 1 -11.51 7.77 8.49
CA GLU A 1 -10.50 6.83 7.95
C GLU A 1 -10.60 6.72 6.42
N GLY A 2 -9.66 6.06 5.74
CA GLY A 2 -9.66 5.87 4.27
C GLY A 2 -8.72 6.78 3.47
N LYS A 3 -7.82 7.51 4.12
CA LYS A 3 -6.89 8.40 3.42
C LYS A 3 -5.73 7.65 2.76
N LEU A 4 -5.38 8.10 1.56
CA LEU A 4 -4.14 7.76 0.87
C LEU A 4 -2.96 8.45 1.57
N TYR A 5 -1.94 7.67 1.89
CA TYR A 5 -0.67 8.15 2.40
C TYR A 5 0.44 7.80 1.42
N GLN A 6 1.42 8.69 1.31
CA GLN A 6 2.66 8.40 0.63
C GLN A 6 3.67 7.93 1.67
N GLY A 7 4.17 6.72 1.52
CA GLY A 7 5.13 6.14 2.45
C GLY A 7 6.36 5.60 1.74
N THR A 8 7.46 5.52 2.46
CA THR A 8 8.74 5.00 1.99
C THR A 8 8.96 3.62 2.55
N VAL A 9 9.31 2.67 1.68
CA VAL A 9 9.62 1.30 2.08
C VAL A 9 10.91 1.29 2.90
N VAL A 10 10.83 0.93 4.18
CA VAL A 10 12.00 0.85 5.08
C VAL A 10 12.51 -0.57 5.22
N THR A 11 11.64 -1.57 5.04
CA THR A 11 12.01 -2.99 5.18
C THR A 11 11.09 -3.84 4.30
N ILE A 12 11.65 -4.88 3.69
CA ILE A 12 10.90 -5.83 2.86
C ILE A 12 11.09 -7.23 3.47
N LYS A 13 10.06 -8.06 3.38
CA LYS A 13 10.06 -9.48 3.74
C LYS A 13 9.34 -10.29 2.67
N ASP A 14 9.55 -11.61 2.65
CA ASP A 14 8.89 -12.52 1.71
C ASP A 14 7.35 -12.47 1.73
N PHE A 15 6.76 -12.12 2.87
CA PHE A 15 5.30 -12.06 3.03
C PHE A 15 4.72 -10.64 3.00
N GLY A 16 5.55 -9.60 2.82
CA GLY A 16 5.08 -8.20 2.80
C GLY A 16 6.19 -7.18 2.95
N CYS A 17 5.84 -5.89 2.97
CA CYS A 17 6.79 -4.81 3.22
C CYS A 17 6.32 -3.87 4.33
N PHE A 18 7.30 -3.28 5.03
CA PHE A 18 7.09 -2.20 5.99
C PHE A 18 7.36 -0.88 5.30
N VAL A 19 6.38 0.00 5.40
CA VAL A 19 6.38 1.33 4.81
C VAL A 19 6.23 2.33 5.93
N GLU A 20 7.19 3.23 6.04
CA GLU A 20 7.12 4.36 6.96
C GLU A 20 6.50 5.55 6.23
N PHE A 21 5.40 6.08 6.75
CA PHE A 21 4.72 7.24 6.17
C PHE A 21 4.72 8.45 7.11
N LEU A 22 5.04 8.25 8.39
CA LEU A 22 5.19 9.28 9.41
C LEU A 22 6.25 8.83 10.44
N PRO A 23 7.02 9.76 11.03
CA PRO A 23 8.01 9.42 12.05
C PRO A 23 7.34 8.79 13.28
N GLY A 24 7.69 7.53 13.58
CA GLY A 24 7.09 6.75 14.68
C GLY A 24 5.80 6.02 14.31
N ARG A 25 5.41 5.99 13.03
CA ARG A 25 4.30 5.17 12.50
C ARG A 25 4.73 4.41 11.26
N ASP A 26 4.96 3.12 11.46
CA ASP A 26 5.14 2.14 10.41
C ASP A 26 3.82 1.50 10.01
N GLY A 27 3.71 1.18 8.73
CA GLY A 27 2.61 0.39 8.22
C GLY A 27 3.09 -0.84 7.47
N LEU A 28 2.36 -1.94 7.64
CA LEU A 28 2.64 -3.21 6.98
C LEU A 28 1.71 -3.35 5.79
N VAL A 29 2.30 -3.60 4.63
CA VAL A 29 1.60 -4.02 3.42
C VAL A 29 1.80 -5.50 3.22
N HIS A 30 0.70 -6.26 3.19
CA HIS A 30 0.76 -7.69 2.95
C HIS A 30 1.09 -7.97 1.48
N VAL A 31 1.81 -9.06 1.18
CA VAL A 31 2.13 -9.46 -0.21
C VAL A 31 0.86 -9.66 -1.05
N SER A 32 -0.23 -10.12 -0.44
CA SER A 32 -1.55 -10.26 -1.07
C SER A 32 -2.24 -8.93 -1.40
N GLU A 33 -1.80 -7.84 -0.76
CA GLU A 33 -2.30 -6.48 -0.98
C GLU A 33 -1.36 -5.66 -1.88
N LEU A 34 -0.18 -6.19 -2.21
CA LEU A 34 0.76 -5.67 -3.19
C LEU A 34 0.37 -6.09 -4.62
N ALA A 35 -0.02 -7.35 -4.82
CA ALA A 35 -0.50 -7.84 -6.10
C ALA A 35 -1.52 -8.98 -5.93
N GLN A 36 -2.45 -9.09 -6.87
CA GLN A 36 -3.44 -10.18 -6.92
C GLN A 36 -2.84 -11.52 -7.38
N SER A 37 -1.61 -11.49 -7.89
CA SER A 37 -0.88 -12.64 -8.44
C SER A 37 0.21 -13.12 -7.49
N ARG A 38 0.60 -14.40 -7.63
CA ARG A 38 1.66 -15.04 -6.83
C ARG A 38 3.00 -14.33 -7.05
N VAL A 39 3.32 -13.39 -6.17
CA VAL A 39 4.60 -12.67 -6.18
C VAL A 39 5.70 -13.65 -5.80
N LYS A 40 6.65 -13.89 -6.72
CA LYS A 40 7.83 -14.74 -6.43
C LYS A 40 8.84 -14.01 -5.55
N ASN A 41 9.06 -12.72 -5.79
CA ASN A 41 9.94 -11.86 -5.01
C ASN A 41 9.28 -10.50 -4.82
N VAL A 42 9.07 -10.09 -3.57
CA VAL A 42 8.43 -8.81 -3.24
C VAL A 42 9.33 -7.63 -3.61
N GLU A 43 10.64 -7.87 -3.57
CA GLU A 43 11.72 -6.93 -3.87
C GLU A 43 11.73 -6.42 -5.32
N ASP A 44 11.17 -7.19 -6.25
CA ASP A 44 11.07 -6.81 -7.67
C ASP A 44 9.93 -5.81 -7.90
N ILE A 45 8.90 -5.83 -7.04
CA ILE A 45 7.71 -4.97 -7.12
C ILE A 45 7.85 -3.73 -6.24
N VAL A 46 8.54 -3.86 -5.11
CA VAL A 46 8.83 -2.78 -4.18
C VAL A 46 10.28 -2.85 -3.72
N GLN A 47 11.00 -1.74 -3.86
CA GLN A 47 12.40 -1.65 -3.46
C GLN A 47 12.55 -0.92 -2.13
N MET A 48 13.62 -1.21 -1.38
CA MET A 48 13.92 -0.46 -0.15
C MET A 48 14.21 0.99 -0.53
N GLY A 49 13.59 1.93 0.17
CA GLY A 49 13.65 3.36 -0.13
C GLY A 49 12.65 3.84 -1.19
N ASP A 50 11.88 2.93 -1.79
CA ASP A 50 10.89 3.31 -2.80
C ASP A 50 9.69 4.02 -2.17
N LYS A 51 9.15 5.03 -2.86
CA LYS A 51 7.98 5.79 -2.42
C LYS A 51 6.72 5.23 -3.05
N ILE A 52 5.86 4.63 -2.23
CA ILE A 52 4.61 4.04 -2.69
C ILE A 52 3.40 4.68 -2.02
N TRP A 53 2.28 4.68 -2.75
CA TRP A 53 0.99 5.11 -2.24
C TRP A 53 0.25 3.95 -1.60
N VAL A 54 -0.23 4.19 -0.39
CA VAL A 54 -0.82 3.16 0.48
C VAL A 54 -2.06 3.73 1.17
N LYS A 55 -3.13 2.95 1.22
CA LYS A 55 -4.36 3.35 1.91
C LYS A 55 -4.36 2.76 3.32
N CYS A 56 -4.58 3.62 4.31
CA CYS A 56 -4.69 3.20 5.70
C CYS A 56 -6.07 2.58 5.93
N LEU A 57 -6.10 1.27 6.19
CA LEU A 57 -7.31 0.52 6.53
C LEU A 57 -7.60 0.55 8.03
N GLY A 58 -6.57 0.72 8.86
CA GLY A 58 -6.72 0.81 10.31
C GLY A 58 -5.36 0.86 11.02
N VAL A 59 -5.36 1.33 12.26
CA VAL A 59 -4.18 1.38 13.12
C VAL A 59 -4.40 0.52 14.36
N ASP A 60 -3.42 -0.30 14.70
CA ASP A 60 -3.40 -1.10 15.92
C ASP A 60 -2.83 -0.29 17.09
N GLU A 61 -3.16 -0.68 18.33
CA GLU A 61 -2.71 -0.03 19.56
C GLU A 61 -1.17 -0.07 19.74
N ARG A 62 -0.49 -0.96 19.00
CA ARG A 62 0.98 -1.05 18.93
C ARG A 62 1.62 -0.09 17.92
N GLY A 63 0.85 0.82 17.32
CA GLY A 63 1.32 1.79 16.33
C GLY A 63 1.45 1.26 14.89
N LYS A 64 1.18 -0.03 14.68
CA LYS A 64 1.24 -0.68 13.37
C LYS A 64 0.02 -0.32 12.54
N VAL A 65 0.25 0.15 11.33
CA VAL A 65 -0.82 0.57 10.43
C VAL A 65 -1.02 -0.50 9.37
N ARG A 66 -2.25 -0.95 9.17
CA ARG A 66 -2.60 -1.86 8.08
C ARG A 66 -2.74 -1.05 6.80
N LEU A 67 -1.81 -1.29 5.88
CA LEU A 67 -1.71 -0.55 4.64
C LEU A 67 -2.01 -1.45 3.46
N SER A 68 -2.80 -0.93 2.52
CA SER A 68 -3.16 -1.66 1.32
C SER A 68 -2.82 -0.85 0.09
N ARG A 69 -1.95 -1.39 -0.77
CA ARG A 69 -1.64 -0.78 -2.07
C ARG A 69 -2.80 -0.98 -3.04
N LYS A 70 -3.45 -2.14 -3.01
CA LYS A 70 -4.63 -2.41 -3.84
C LYS A 70 -5.79 -1.48 -3.52
N ALA A 71 -6.05 -1.20 -2.24
CA ALA A 71 -7.10 -0.25 -1.86
C ALA A 71 -6.73 1.19 -2.22
N ALA A 72 -5.45 1.55 -2.25
CA ALA A 72 -4.99 2.85 -2.75
C ALA A 72 -5.24 3.01 -4.26
N ILE A 73 -4.99 1.94 -5.04
CA ILE A 73 -5.25 1.92 -6.48
C ILE A 73 -6.75 1.95 -6.74
N ALA A 74 -7.53 1.12 -6.03
CA ALA A 74 -8.99 1.09 -6.18
C ALA A 74 -9.67 2.42 -5.83
N ASP A 75 -9.11 3.20 -4.89
CA ASP A 75 -9.62 4.53 -4.56
C ASP A 75 -9.35 5.55 -5.68
N ARG A 76 -8.19 5.48 -6.35
CA ARG A 76 -7.91 6.30 -7.53
C ARG A 76 -8.74 5.87 -8.73
N ASP A 77 -8.90 4.57 -8.92
CA ASP A 77 -9.65 3.99 -10.04
C ASP A 77 -11.17 4.26 -9.90
N ALA A 78 -11.69 4.29 -8.66
CA ALA A 78 -13.08 4.64 -8.38
C ALA A 78 -13.40 6.11 -8.69
N GLU A 79 -12.44 7.02 -8.57
CA GLU A 79 -12.60 8.43 -8.95
C GLU A 79 -12.36 8.64 -10.47
N GLU A 80 -11.65 7.73 -11.14
CA GLU A 80 -11.46 7.72 -12.61
C GLU A 80 -12.55 6.95 -13.38
N SER A 81 -13.43 6.18 -12.71
CA SER A 81 -14.51 5.41 -13.35
C SER A 81 -15.84 6.16 -13.50
N SER A 82 -15.85 7.46 -13.22
CA SER A 82 -16.95 8.38 -13.55
C SER A 82 -16.28 9.63 -14.13
N GLU A 83 -16.02 9.81 -15.42
CA GLU A 83 -16.62 9.45 -16.72
C GLU A 83 -15.50 9.65 -17.81
N PRO A 84 -15.65 9.37 -19.13
CA PRO A 84 -16.74 8.74 -19.88
C PRO A 84 -16.27 7.54 -20.75
N VAL A 85 -17.14 6.58 -21.05
CA VAL A 85 -17.03 5.80 -22.30
C VAL A 85 -18.29 5.96 -23.11
N GLU A 86 -18.08 6.69 -24.20
CA GLU A 86 -18.96 7.00 -25.32
C GLU A 86 -19.65 5.75 -25.89
N ALA A 87 -20.97 5.83 -26.06
CA ALA A 87 -21.75 5.22 -27.16
C ALA A 87 -23.16 5.83 -27.20
#